data_AF-A0A352TU29-F1
#
_entry.id   AF-A0A352TU29-F1
#
_cell.length_a   1.000
_cell.length_b   1.000
_cell.length_c   1.000
_cell.angle_alpha   90.00
_cell.angle_beta   90.00
_cell.angle_gamma   90.00
#
_symmetry.space_group_name_H-M   'P 1'
#
loop_
_entity.id
_entity.type
_entity.pdbx_description
1 polymer ?
#
loop_
_entity_poly.entity_id
_entity_poly.type
_entity_poly.pdbx_seq_one_letter_code
_entity_poly.pdbx_strand_id
1 'polypeptide(L)'
;MILTYVKKIGMTIFVFAIAITFSACQTSEELHSVTFYDYMYTSITISLYATESEADTNFEVIRNMYAMYDALTNNYEGLPSDSDYLENIYTINQQKDIKLEIDVVLYELIQEALSIQTLTEGYFNIGLGKPVKAWKALISNTPSDVTIGTHLYVRTYDNTPIYATYEVQDMTDTTYELSDGVTTDVYDIHKLIYDIEVTQAAFEQTMATIDTMSIENNDILLEEANNTYYITISGSDIELDVGAFSKGYTTEKVKQYLLEQNISYFSISAGSSTISVGQNINRPSQDEVYIVSLTDPITSLPFFKEPYGLIYIKNQSLATSGNFEQFTMYEGKRYHHLISPFTLSPTHDYAALTIIGDDAGMLDALSTALFVMPKDVFDRFMKTHQTSLNIQVIRYNTDNTIDTFISDLYFEDLMS
;
A
#
# COMPACT_ATOMS: atom_id res chain seq x y z
N MET A 1 -96.69 -26.20 17.85
CA MET A 1 -96.67 -25.35 16.64
C MET A 1 -96.11 -24.00 17.07
N ILE A 2 -94.87 -23.66 16.68
CA ILE A 2 -94.60 -22.71 15.56
C ILE A 2 -95.02 -21.29 16.02
N LEU A 3 -94.19 -20.25 16.16
CA LEU A 3 -92.89 -19.88 15.60
C LEU A 3 -92.36 -18.61 16.36
N THR A 4 -91.05 -18.48 16.49
CA THR A 4 -90.18 -17.26 16.49
C THR A 4 -90.49 -16.01 17.35
N TYR A 5 -89.59 -15.71 18.30
CA TYR A 5 -88.75 -14.49 18.42
C TYR A 5 -88.30 -14.25 19.88
N VAL A 6 -87.07 -13.72 19.99
CA VAL A 6 -86.51 -12.87 21.07
C VAL A 6 -85.38 -13.47 21.94
N LYS A 7 -84.18 -12.91 21.69
CA LYS A 7 -83.01 -12.67 22.57
C LYS A 7 -82.17 -13.87 23.02
N LYS A 8 -81.14 -14.17 22.22
CA LYS A 8 -79.80 -14.46 22.77
C LYS A 8 -78.92 -13.23 22.62
N ILE A 9 -78.43 -12.80 23.76
CA ILE A 9 -77.60 -11.64 24.04
C ILE A 9 -76.16 -11.94 23.62
N GLY A 10 -75.56 -10.95 22.95
CA GLY A 10 -74.16 -10.54 23.02
C GLY A 10 -73.08 -11.61 23.05
N MET A 11 -72.41 -11.81 21.92
CA MET A 11 -70.95 -11.99 21.87
C MET A 11 -70.49 -11.85 20.42
N THR A 12 -70.45 -10.62 19.91
CA THR A 12 -69.63 -10.32 18.72
C THR A 12 -68.20 -10.30 19.23
N ILE A 13 -67.59 -11.48 19.23
CA ILE A 13 -66.17 -11.69 19.52
C ILE A 13 -65.40 -10.88 18.47
N PHE A 14 -64.61 -9.95 19.00
CA PHE A 14 -63.46 -9.32 18.40
C PHE A 14 -62.85 -10.20 17.30
N VAL A 15 -63.03 -9.81 16.04
CA VAL A 15 -62.11 -10.21 14.98
C VAL A 15 -60.82 -9.48 15.32
N PHE A 16 -60.01 -10.09 16.20
CA PHE A 16 -58.60 -9.75 16.29
C PHE A 16 -58.04 -10.10 14.92
N ALA A 17 -57.88 -9.06 14.11
CA ALA A 17 -56.86 -9.04 13.09
C ALA A 17 -55.56 -9.42 13.80
N ILE A 18 -55.23 -10.70 13.76
CA ILE A 18 -53.84 -11.11 13.70
C ILE A 18 -53.40 -10.63 12.32
N ALA A 19 -53.19 -9.32 12.22
CA ALA A 19 -52.15 -8.79 11.39
C ALA A 19 -50.91 -9.47 11.94
N ILE A 20 -50.55 -10.58 11.31
CA ILE A 20 -49.19 -11.08 11.38
C ILE A 20 -48.39 -9.89 10.85
N THR A 21 -47.91 -9.05 11.75
CA THR A 21 -46.74 -8.25 11.51
C THR A 21 -45.62 -9.26 11.34
N PHE A 22 -45.57 -9.87 10.16
CA PHE A 22 -44.30 -10.01 9.49
C PHE A 22 -43.84 -8.56 9.40
N SER A 23 -43.07 -8.12 10.40
CA SER A 23 -41.94 -7.27 10.08
C SER A 23 -41.21 -8.08 9.02
N ALA A 24 -41.56 -7.83 7.76
CA ALA A 24 -40.60 -8.00 6.69
C ALA A 24 -39.39 -7.27 7.24
N CYS A 25 -38.37 -8.05 7.63
CA CYS A 25 -37.05 -7.50 7.88
C CYS A 25 -36.81 -6.60 6.67
N GLN A 26 -36.79 -5.29 6.90
CA GLN A 26 -36.66 -4.33 5.83
C GLN A 26 -35.28 -4.61 5.27
N THR A 27 -35.21 -5.31 4.15
CA THR A 27 -33.99 -5.58 3.40
C THR A 27 -33.63 -4.28 2.68
N SER A 28 -33.42 -3.21 3.45
CA SER A 28 -32.86 -1.97 2.93
C SER A 28 -31.36 -2.16 2.79
N GLU A 29 -30.85 -1.83 1.62
CA GLU A 29 -29.41 -1.74 1.42
C GLU A 29 -28.88 -0.54 2.21
N GLU A 30 -27.76 -0.75 2.90
CA GLU A 30 -27.06 0.25 3.68
C GLU A 30 -25.55 0.12 3.42
N LEU A 31 -24.79 1.15 3.82
CA LEU A 31 -23.33 1.09 3.73
C LEU A 31 -22.78 0.28 4.90
N HIS A 32 -22.18 -0.87 4.60
CA HIS A 32 -21.50 -1.71 5.58
C HIS A 32 -19.99 -1.53 5.46
N SER A 33 -19.24 -1.73 6.55
CA SER A 33 -17.78 -1.61 6.54
C SER A 33 -17.12 -2.59 7.50
N VAL A 34 -15.97 -3.12 7.09
CA VAL A 34 -15.13 -4.01 7.90
C VAL A 34 -13.66 -3.64 7.73
N THR A 35 -12.88 -3.83 8.80
CA THR A 35 -11.42 -3.68 8.76
C THR A 35 -10.75 -4.96 9.27
N PHE A 36 -9.79 -5.46 8.50
CA PHE A 36 -8.90 -6.57 8.85
C PHE A 36 -7.51 -6.03 9.18
N TYR A 37 -6.78 -6.69 10.08
CA TYR A 37 -5.41 -6.31 10.46
C TYR A 37 -4.40 -7.46 10.32
N ASP A 38 -4.87 -8.66 9.96
CA ASP A 38 -4.09 -9.88 10.01
C ASP A 38 -3.32 -10.19 8.72
N TYR A 39 -3.58 -9.44 7.64
CA TYR A 39 -3.10 -9.78 6.30
C TYR A 39 -2.22 -8.67 5.71
N MET A 40 -1.16 -9.08 5.00
CA MET A 40 -0.27 -8.23 4.20
C MET A 40 0.42 -7.11 5.00
N TYR A 41 0.58 -7.30 6.31
CA TYR A 41 1.22 -6.36 7.24
C TYR A 41 0.62 -4.95 7.21
N THR A 42 -0.70 -4.86 6.96
CA THR A 42 -1.39 -3.58 6.89
C THR A 42 -2.86 -3.72 7.31
N SER A 43 -3.52 -2.59 7.52
CA SER A 43 -4.97 -2.56 7.71
C SER A 43 -5.68 -2.61 6.35
N ILE A 44 -6.58 -3.58 6.18
CA ILE A 44 -7.44 -3.65 5.00
C ILE A 44 -8.84 -3.18 5.39
N THR A 45 -9.33 -2.09 4.81
CA THR A 45 -10.69 -1.60 5.04
C THR A 45 -11.52 -1.76 3.78
N ILE A 46 -12.69 -2.38 3.90
CA ILE A 46 -13.66 -2.52 2.82
C ILE A 46 -14.99 -1.93 3.27
N SER A 47 -15.58 -1.12 2.41
CA SER A 47 -16.96 -0.64 2.54
C SER A 47 -17.73 -1.01 1.29
N LEU A 48 -18.97 -1.46 1.44
CA LEU A 48 -19.87 -1.77 0.32
C LEU A 48 -21.32 -1.45 0.68
N TYR A 49 -22.12 -1.09 -0.33
CA TYR A 49 -23.56 -0.87 -0.19
C TYR A 49 -24.31 -2.15 -0.59
N ALA A 50 -24.99 -2.78 0.36
CA ALA A 50 -25.75 -4.02 0.15
C ALA A 50 -26.72 -4.27 1.31
N THR A 51 -27.51 -5.35 1.27
CA THR A 51 -28.22 -5.82 2.47
C THR A 51 -27.23 -6.43 3.48
N GLU A 52 -27.59 -6.45 4.77
CA GLU A 52 -26.73 -7.00 5.83
C GLU A 52 -26.24 -8.44 5.52
N SER A 53 -27.14 -9.31 5.05
CA SER A 53 -26.79 -10.69 4.71
C SER A 53 -25.84 -10.81 3.51
N GLU A 54 -25.99 -9.93 2.52
CA GLU A 54 -25.08 -9.87 1.37
C GLU A 54 -23.72 -9.33 1.80
N ALA A 55 -23.69 -8.30 2.65
CA ALA A 55 -22.46 -7.73 3.19
C ALA A 55 -21.66 -8.76 3.98
N ASP A 56 -22.29 -9.50 4.90
CA ASP A 56 -21.63 -10.55 5.68
C ASP A 56 -21.02 -11.64 4.79
N THR A 57 -21.78 -12.07 3.76
CA THR A 57 -21.31 -13.08 2.80
C THR A 57 -20.10 -12.58 2.01
N ASN A 58 -20.17 -11.35 1.49
CA ASN A 58 -19.09 -10.77 0.71
C ASN A 58 -17.84 -10.51 1.56
N PHE A 59 -17.98 -10.01 2.79
CA PHE A 59 -16.84 -9.78 3.67
C PHE A 59 -16.12 -11.07 4.05
N GLU A 60 -16.84 -12.18 4.21
CA GLU A 60 -16.22 -13.49 4.44
C GLU A 60 -15.43 -13.97 3.22
N VAL A 61 -15.99 -13.86 2.00
CA VAL A 61 -15.27 -14.21 0.77
C VAL A 61 -14.01 -13.34 0.61
N ILE A 62 -14.15 -12.02 0.79
CA ILE A 62 -13.03 -11.07 0.68
C ILE A 62 -11.94 -11.35 1.72
N ARG A 63 -12.32 -11.66 2.97
CA ARG A 63 -11.38 -12.07 4.01
C ARG A 63 -10.57 -13.29 3.56
N ASN A 64 -11.24 -14.31 3.02
CA ASN A 64 -10.58 -15.52 2.54
C ASN A 64 -9.67 -15.26 1.33
N MET A 65 -10.03 -14.33 0.43
CA MET A 65 -9.14 -13.89 -0.66
C MET A 65 -7.86 -13.25 -0.12
N TYR A 66 -7.97 -12.31 0.84
CA TYR A 66 -6.81 -11.70 1.47
C TYR A 66 -5.95 -12.72 2.22
N ALA A 67 -6.57 -13.66 2.94
CA ALA A 67 -5.86 -14.73 3.64
C ALA A 67 -5.08 -15.65 2.68
N MET A 68 -5.69 -16.03 1.54
CA MET A 68 -5.04 -16.82 0.51
C MET A 68 -3.82 -16.09 -0.07
N TYR A 69 -4.00 -14.85 -0.54
CA TYR A 69 -2.90 -14.10 -1.14
C TYR A 69 -1.83 -13.74 -0.11
N ASP A 70 -2.17 -13.45 1.13
CA ASP A 70 -1.20 -13.27 2.21
C ASP A 70 -0.33 -14.53 2.38
N ALA A 71 -0.94 -15.71 2.51
CA ALA A 71 -0.23 -16.97 2.67
C ALA A 71 0.70 -17.28 1.48
N LEU A 72 0.21 -17.10 0.24
CA LEU A 72 0.96 -17.36 -0.99
C LEU A 72 2.09 -16.35 -1.21
N THR A 73 1.92 -15.09 -0.80
CA THR A 73 2.88 -14.01 -1.01
C THR A 73 3.82 -13.77 0.18
N ASN A 74 3.62 -14.47 1.29
CA ASN A 74 4.47 -14.37 2.47
C ASN A 74 5.92 -14.77 2.14
N ASN A 75 6.87 -13.90 2.49
CA ASN A 75 8.31 -14.09 2.28
C ASN A 75 9.10 -14.28 3.60
N TYR A 76 8.41 -14.51 4.71
CA TYR A 76 9.00 -14.67 6.04
C TYR A 76 8.83 -16.09 6.58
N GLU A 77 7.71 -16.73 6.27
CA GLU A 77 7.36 -18.05 6.77
C GLU A 77 6.80 -18.93 5.65
N GLY A 78 7.12 -20.23 5.71
CA GLY A 78 6.58 -21.23 4.80
C GLY A 78 5.15 -21.59 5.15
N LEU A 79 4.47 -22.23 4.20
CA LEU A 79 3.10 -22.69 4.41
C LEU A 79 3.02 -23.72 5.56
N PRO A 80 1.92 -23.72 6.34
CA PRO A 80 1.64 -24.78 7.32
C PRO A 80 1.63 -26.17 6.69
N SER A 81 1.94 -27.20 7.48
CA SER A 81 1.98 -28.59 7.00
C SER A 81 0.64 -29.13 6.49
N ASP A 82 -0.46 -28.50 6.88
CA ASP A 82 -1.84 -28.81 6.49
C ASP A 82 -2.40 -27.81 5.46
N SER A 83 -1.54 -27.00 4.82
CA SER A 83 -1.95 -26.09 3.76
C SER A 83 -2.48 -26.84 2.53
N ASP A 84 -3.50 -26.26 1.91
CA ASP A 84 -4.05 -26.71 0.62
C ASP A 84 -3.21 -26.23 -0.58
N TYR A 85 -2.24 -25.33 -0.36
CA TYR A 85 -1.37 -24.77 -1.41
C TYR A 85 -0.02 -25.49 -1.46
N LEU A 86 0.56 -25.56 -2.66
CA LEU A 86 1.81 -26.28 -2.91
C LEU A 86 3.01 -25.53 -2.34
N GLU A 87 3.17 -24.27 -2.72
CA GLU A 87 4.33 -23.45 -2.39
C GLU A 87 3.92 -21.98 -2.20
N ASN A 88 4.70 -21.25 -1.42
CA ASN A 88 4.62 -19.80 -1.31
C ASN A 88 5.96 -19.14 -1.64
N ILE A 89 5.98 -17.81 -1.70
CA ILE A 89 7.20 -17.02 -1.99
C ILE A 89 8.36 -17.41 -1.08
N TYR A 90 8.11 -17.58 0.23
CA TYR A 90 9.15 -18.01 1.17
C TYR A 90 9.78 -19.34 0.76
N THR A 91 8.97 -20.38 0.49
CA THR A 91 9.52 -21.71 0.16
C THR A 91 10.26 -21.70 -1.17
N ILE A 92 9.76 -20.97 -2.18
CA ILE A 92 10.46 -20.79 -3.46
C ILE A 92 11.86 -20.19 -3.23
N ASN A 93 11.97 -19.19 -2.37
CA ASN A 93 13.25 -18.56 -2.03
C ASN A 93 14.25 -19.49 -1.35
N GLN A 94 13.79 -20.57 -0.70
CA GLN A 94 14.68 -21.57 -0.10
C GLN A 94 15.21 -22.61 -1.11
N GLN A 95 14.65 -22.67 -2.32
CA GLN A 95 14.85 -23.77 -3.27
C GLN A 95 15.38 -23.27 -4.62
N LYS A 96 16.60 -22.71 -4.60
CA LYS A 96 17.27 -22.21 -5.81
C LYS A 96 17.66 -23.32 -6.77
N ASP A 97 17.63 -23.01 -8.06
CA ASP A 97 17.97 -23.91 -9.16
C ASP A 97 17.14 -25.21 -9.20
N ILE A 98 15.98 -25.20 -8.54
CA ILE A 98 15.02 -26.30 -8.49
C ILE A 98 13.74 -25.86 -9.21
N LYS A 99 13.22 -26.75 -10.05
CA LYS A 99 11.92 -26.58 -10.68
C LYS A 99 10.82 -27.01 -9.71
N LEU A 100 10.08 -26.04 -9.19
CA LEU A 100 8.97 -26.26 -8.26
C LEU A 100 7.65 -26.20 -8.97
N GLU A 101 6.74 -27.10 -8.61
CA GLU A 101 5.33 -27.01 -8.98
C GLU A 101 4.64 -26.00 -8.06
N ILE A 102 3.84 -25.10 -8.64
CA ILE A 102 3.12 -24.07 -7.90
C ILE A 102 1.66 -23.99 -8.32
N ASP A 103 0.81 -23.46 -7.45
CA ASP A 103 -0.59 -23.22 -7.76
C ASP A 103 -0.74 -22.18 -8.89
N VAL A 104 -1.77 -22.37 -9.73
CA VAL A 104 -2.09 -21.44 -10.83
C VAL A 104 -2.26 -20.00 -10.34
N VAL A 105 -2.84 -19.81 -9.15
CA VAL A 105 -3.07 -18.49 -8.56
C VAL A 105 -1.75 -17.76 -8.28
N LEU A 106 -0.74 -18.47 -7.77
CA LEU A 106 0.60 -17.90 -7.56
C LEU A 106 1.34 -17.70 -8.89
N TYR A 107 1.19 -18.64 -9.82
CA TYR A 107 1.76 -18.53 -11.17
C TYR A 107 1.26 -17.29 -11.90
N GLU A 108 -0.05 -17.02 -11.91
CA GLU A 108 -0.65 -15.84 -12.55
C GLU A 108 -0.15 -14.54 -11.92
N LEU A 109 -0.04 -14.48 -10.59
CA LEU A 109 0.50 -13.33 -9.87
C LEU A 109 1.95 -13.05 -10.30
N ILE A 110 2.81 -14.07 -10.30
CA ILE A 110 4.22 -13.90 -10.70
C ILE A 110 4.32 -13.56 -12.19
N GLN A 111 3.48 -14.16 -13.04
CA GLN A 111 3.47 -13.87 -14.48
C GLN A 111 3.12 -12.41 -14.75
N GLU A 112 2.10 -11.87 -14.06
CA GLU A 112 1.73 -10.46 -14.19
C GLU A 112 2.86 -9.54 -13.72
N ALA A 113 3.48 -9.84 -12.58
CA ALA A 113 4.64 -9.11 -12.09
C ALA A 113 5.81 -9.08 -13.10
N LEU A 114 6.14 -10.22 -13.73
CA LEU A 114 7.18 -10.30 -14.77
C LEU A 114 6.80 -9.54 -16.05
N SER A 115 5.51 -9.47 -16.39
CA SER A 115 5.03 -8.66 -17.51
C SER A 115 5.23 -7.16 -17.25
N ILE A 116 5.00 -6.71 -16.01
CA ILE A 116 5.21 -5.32 -15.60
C ILE A 116 6.71 -5.00 -15.51
N GLN A 117 7.53 -5.96 -15.05
CA GLN A 117 9.00 -5.84 -15.12
C GLN A 117 9.47 -5.61 -16.56
N THR A 118 8.90 -6.32 -17.53
CA THR A 118 9.22 -6.12 -18.96
C THR A 118 8.74 -4.74 -19.45
N LEU A 119 7.49 -4.36 -19.11
CA LEU A 119 6.90 -3.07 -19.48
C LEU A 119 7.72 -1.88 -18.97
N THR A 120 8.29 -2.01 -17.78
CA THR A 120 9.06 -0.96 -17.10
C THR A 120 10.56 -1.06 -17.37
N GLU A 121 10.99 -1.84 -18.36
CA GLU A 121 12.41 -2.04 -18.71
C GLU A 121 13.27 -2.49 -17.51
N GLY A 122 12.67 -3.23 -16.58
CA GLY A 122 13.31 -3.75 -15.38
C GLY A 122 13.20 -2.84 -14.14
N TYR A 123 12.65 -1.63 -14.24
CA TYR A 123 12.50 -0.72 -13.09
C TYR A 123 11.55 -1.24 -12.01
N PHE A 124 10.56 -2.05 -12.38
CA PHE A 124 9.88 -2.97 -11.46
C PHE A 124 10.59 -4.32 -11.49
N ASN A 125 10.99 -4.87 -10.34
CA ASN A 125 11.66 -6.17 -10.29
C ASN A 125 11.34 -6.87 -8.96
N ILE A 126 10.69 -8.03 -9.03
CA ILE A 126 10.33 -8.82 -7.84
C ILE A 126 11.49 -9.65 -7.30
N GLY A 127 12.65 -9.70 -7.97
CA GLY A 127 13.84 -10.41 -7.51
C GLY A 127 14.70 -9.66 -6.49
N LEU A 128 14.26 -8.47 -6.04
CA LEU A 128 15.02 -7.55 -5.20
C LEU A 128 14.96 -7.85 -3.69
N GLY A 129 14.47 -9.02 -3.26
CA GLY A 129 14.27 -9.34 -1.86
C GLY A 129 15.52 -9.17 -0.99
N LYS A 130 16.69 -9.61 -1.47
CA LYS A 130 17.96 -9.43 -0.74
C LYS A 130 18.37 -7.96 -0.56
N PRO A 131 18.47 -7.12 -1.62
CA PRO A 131 18.68 -5.69 -1.45
C PRO A 131 17.67 -5.03 -0.51
N VAL A 132 16.37 -5.33 -0.69
CA VAL A 132 15.30 -4.78 0.15
C VAL A 132 15.51 -5.17 1.63
N LYS A 133 15.85 -6.43 1.92
CA LYS A 133 16.15 -6.89 3.29
C LYS A 133 17.39 -6.20 3.87
N ALA A 134 18.44 -5.97 3.09
CA ALA A 134 19.63 -5.26 3.56
C ALA A 134 19.30 -3.82 3.98
N TRP A 135 18.53 -3.09 3.16
CA TRP A 135 18.07 -1.74 3.50
C TRP A 135 17.07 -1.71 4.66
N LYS A 136 16.11 -2.66 4.71
CA LYS A 136 15.20 -2.80 5.85
C LYS A 136 15.91 -3.14 7.16
N ALA A 137 17.00 -3.90 7.10
CA ALA A 137 17.84 -4.18 8.26
C ALA A 137 18.52 -2.90 8.77
N LEU A 138 19.06 -2.06 7.87
CA LEU A 138 19.60 -0.75 8.23
C LEU A 138 18.52 0.12 8.89
N ILE A 139 17.32 0.19 8.31
CA ILE A 139 16.19 0.95 8.86
C ILE A 139 15.84 0.46 10.27
N SER A 140 15.68 -0.86 10.44
CA SER A 140 15.37 -1.47 11.74
C SER A 140 16.48 -1.29 12.78
N ASN A 141 17.73 -1.13 12.34
CA ASN A 141 18.89 -0.90 13.21
C ASN A 141 19.16 0.58 13.49
N THR A 142 18.25 1.49 13.09
CA THR A 142 18.33 2.90 13.49
C THR A 142 18.32 2.98 15.02
N PRO A 143 19.26 3.72 15.65
CA PRO A 143 19.29 3.84 17.10
C PRO A 143 17.97 4.40 17.65
N SER A 144 17.52 3.88 18.79
CA SER A 144 16.30 4.36 19.46
C SER A 144 16.56 5.51 20.43
N ASP A 145 17.79 5.61 20.95
CA ASP A 145 18.16 6.56 21.98
C ASP A 145 19.17 7.59 21.44
N VAL A 146 18.97 8.85 21.82
CA VAL A 146 19.93 9.92 21.56
C VAL A 146 21.01 9.91 22.63
N THR A 147 22.27 9.90 22.21
CA THR A 147 23.45 10.00 23.08
C THR A 147 24.43 11.07 22.56
N ILE A 148 25.39 11.49 23.38
CA ILE A 148 26.47 12.38 22.92
C ILE A 148 27.21 11.72 21.74
N GLY A 149 27.43 12.49 20.67
CA GLY A 149 27.98 12.05 19.39
C GLY A 149 26.93 11.51 18.40
N THR A 150 25.67 11.40 18.79
CA THR A 150 24.59 11.00 17.88
C THR A 150 24.37 12.10 16.85
N HIS A 151 24.19 11.71 15.60
CA HIS A 151 23.82 12.62 14.52
C HIS A 151 22.29 12.63 14.40
N LEU A 152 21.71 13.83 14.39
CA LEU A 152 20.27 14.07 14.28
C LEU A 152 20.00 14.84 12.99
N TYR A 153 19.03 14.39 12.22
CA TYR A 153 18.41 15.21 11.20
C TYR A 153 17.25 15.99 11.81
N VAL A 154 17.44 17.29 12.02
CA VAL A 154 16.44 18.19 12.60
C VAL A 154 15.51 18.65 11.50
N ARG A 155 14.23 18.26 11.58
CA ARG A 155 13.17 18.69 10.67
C ARG A 155 12.72 20.10 11.00
N THR A 156 12.34 20.33 12.26
CA THR A 156 11.81 21.62 12.73
C THR A 156 12.21 21.90 14.16
N TYR A 157 12.26 23.19 14.52
CA TYR A 157 12.27 23.66 15.90
C TYR A 157 11.18 24.70 16.10
N ASP A 158 10.31 24.51 17.09
CA ASP A 158 9.19 25.42 17.39
C ASP A 158 8.35 25.72 16.13
N ASN A 159 8.03 24.68 15.36
CA ASN A 159 7.35 24.71 14.06
C ASN A 159 8.07 25.49 12.94
N THR A 160 9.33 25.90 13.16
CA THR A 160 10.16 26.52 12.13
C THR A 160 10.98 25.44 11.42
N PRO A 161 10.88 25.30 10.09
CA PRO A 161 11.70 24.36 9.32
C PRO A 161 13.20 24.65 9.46
N ILE A 162 13.98 23.59 9.69
CA ILE A 162 15.45 23.65 9.78
C ILE A 162 16.09 22.71 8.74
N TYR A 163 15.57 21.49 8.58
CA TYR A 163 16.03 20.48 7.61
C TYR A 163 17.56 20.37 7.48
N ALA A 164 18.24 20.13 8.62
CA ALA A 164 19.70 20.06 8.68
C ALA A 164 20.18 18.98 9.65
N THR A 165 21.40 18.49 9.43
CA THR A 165 22.05 17.49 10.29
C THR A 165 22.92 18.17 11.35
N TYR A 166 22.85 17.67 12.58
CA TYR A 166 23.66 18.13 13.70
C TYR A 166 24.20 16.94 14.50
N GLU A 167 25.37 17.11 15.12
CA GLU A 167 25.90 16.19 16.12
C GLU A 167 25.57 16.70 17.54
N VAL A 168 25.11 15.81 18.41
CA VAL A 168 24.86 16.10 19.83
C VAL A 168 26.18 16.23 20.58
N GLN A 169 26.49 17.44 21.06
CA GLN A 169 27.71 17.73 21.81
C GLN A 169 27.54 17.55 23.33
N ASP A 170 26.37 17.93 23.84
CA ASP A 170 25.98 17.75 25.24
C ASP A 170 24.46 17.58 25.35
N MET A 171 23.99 16.98 26.44
CA MET A 171 22.56 16.76 26.68
C MET A 171 22.19 16.81 28.15
N THR A 172 21.02 17.38 28.43
CA THR A 172 20.36 17.36 29.74
C THR A 172 18.98 16.71 29.64
N ASP A 173 18.25 16.64 30.74
CA ASP A 173 16.88 16.12 30.74
C ASP A 173 15.90 16.96 29.90
N THR A 174 16.25 18.20 29.53
CA THR A 174 15.35 19.12 28.80
C THR A 174 15.96 19.75 27.55
N THR A 175 17.27 19.61 27.33
CA THR A 175 17.97 20.30 26.22
C THR A 175 19.00 19.42 25.54
N TYR A 176 19.21 19.66 24.24
CA TYR A 176 20.37 19.19 23.49
C TYR A 176 21.22 20.38 23.03
N GLU A 177 22.54 20.27 23.21
CA GLU A 177 23.52 21.14 22.56
C GLU A 177 23.94 20.50 21.24
N LEU A 178 23.56 21.11 20.12
CA LEU A 178 23.71 20.57 18.78
C LEU A 178 24.74 21.38 17.99
N SER A 179 25.61 20.71 17.23
CA SER A 179 26.60 21.37 16.36
C SER A 179 26.53 20.87 14.92
N ASP A 180 26.63 21.79 13.97
CA ASP A 180 26.78 21.51 12.53
C ASP A 180 28.26 21.51 12.10
N GLY A 181 29.19 21.52 13.06
CA GLY A 181 30.63 21.64 12.85
C GLY A 181 31.14 23.08 12.68
N VAL A 182 30.24 24.08 12.62
CA VAL A 182 30.57 25.50 12.51
C VAL A 182 30.04 26.28 13.70
N THR A 183 28.76 26.10 14.01
CA THR A 183 28.09 26.68 15.17
C THR A 183 27.66 25.60 16.15
N THR A 184 27.34 26.04 17.35
CA THR A 184 26.77 25.20 18.39
C THR A 184 25.63 25.97 19.02
N ASP A 185 24.45 25.35 19.03
CA ASP A 185 23.20 25.94 19.49
C ASP A 185 22.50 24.99 20.47
N VAL A 186 21.76 25.55 21.43
CA VAL A 186 21.05 24.77 22.45
C VAL A 186 19.55 24.76 22.16
N TYR A 187 18.99 23.57 22.01
CA TYR A 187 17.59 23.34 21.68
C TYR A 187 16.84 22.69 22.85
N ASP A 188 15.63 23.15 23.11
CA ASP A 188 14.66 22.47 23.99
C ASP A 188 14.13 21.22 23.27
N ILE A 189 14.29 20.05 23.91
CA ILE A 189 13.93 18.75 23.32
C ILE A 189 12.44 18.68 22.98
N HIS A 190 11.57 19.30 23.80
CA HIS A 190 10.13 19.26 23.59
C HIS A 190 9.65 20.11 22.40
N LYS A 191 10.51 20.99 21.89
CA LYS A 191 10.25 21.82 20.71
C LYS A 191 10.92 21.28 19.44
N LEU A 192 11.77 20.27 19.59
CA LEU A 192 12.58 19.72 18.52
C LEU A 192 11.88 18.53 17.88
N ILE A 193 11.81 18.54 16.55
CA ILE A 193 11.35 17.38 15.78
C ILE A 193 12.53 16.95 14.91
N TYR A 194 12.98 15.72 15.13
CA TYR A 194 14.16 15.18 14.48
C TYR A 194 14.00 13.69 14.21
N ASP A 195 14.88 13.18 13.34
CA ASP A 195 15.07 11.77 13.10
C ASP A 195 16.53 11.42 13.44
N ILE A 196 16.78 10.25 14.05
CA ILE A 196 18.12 9.81 14.41
C ILE A 196 18.80 9.24 13.16
N GLU A 197 20.03 9.65 12.88
CA GLU A 197 20.81 9.06 11.79
C GLU A 197 21.39 7.69 12.20
N VAL A 198 21.45 6.76 11.24
CA VAL A 198 22.20 5.52 11.44
C VAL A 198 23.69 5.80 11.57
N THR A 199 24.38 4.95 12.33
CA THR A 199 25.83 5.07 12.47
C THR A 199 26.53 4.85 11.12
N GLN A 200 27.63 5.56 10.89
CA GLN A 200 28.50 5.36 9.72
C GLN A 200 28.89 3.89 9.52
N ALA A 201 29.26 3.19 10.60
CA ALA A 201 29.64 1.78 10.51
C ALA A 201 28.50 0.88 10.01
N ALA A 202 27.26 1.11 10.47
CA ALA A 202 26.09 0.37 10.00
C ALA A 202 25.79 0.66 8.52
N PHE A 203 25.89 1.93 8.12
CA PHE A 203 25.71 2.33 6.72
C PHE A 203 26.75 1.71 5.80
N GLU A 204 28.04 1.82 6.14
CA GLU A 204 29.16 1.23 5.39
C GLU A 204 29.03 -0.30 5.28
N GLN A 205 28.56 -0.97 6.33
CA GLN A 205 28.31 -2.42 6.29
C GLN A 205 27.19 -2.79 5.32
N THR A 206 26.10 -2.01 5.28
CA THR A 206 25.02 -2.19 4.31
C THR A 206 25.54 -1.99 2.90
N MET A 207 26.28 -0.91 2.64
CA MET A 207 26.86 -0.65 1.31
C MET A 207 27.82 -1.76 0.88
N ALA A 208 28.71 -2.22 1.76
CA ALA A 208 29.60 -3.33 1.46
C ALA A 208 28.84 -4.63 1.12
N THR A 209 27.65 -4.83 1.69
CA THR A 209 26.78 -5.96 1.35
C THR A 209 26.18 -5.77 -0.04
N ILE A 210 25.62 -4.59 -0.32
CA ILE A 210 25.01 -4.23 -1.61
C ILE A 210 26.02 -4.33 -2.77
N ASP A 211 27.24 -3.82 -2.58
CA ASP A 211 28.30 -3.79 -3.61
C ASP A 211 28.75 -5.19 -4.07
N THR A 212 28.41 -6.24 -3.32
CA THR A 212 28.75 -7.63 -3.68
C THR A 212 27.61 -8.37 -4.38
N MET A 213 26.41 -7.80 -4.43
CA MET A 213 25.23 -8.43 -5.03
C MET A 213 25.19 -8.22 -6.53
N SER A 214 24.62 -9.20 -7.24
CA SER A 214 24.28 -9.10 -8.66
C SER A 214 22.94 -9.78 -8.89
N ILE A 215 22.00 -9.05 -9.50
CA ILE A 215 20.66 -9.56 -9.83
C ILE A 215 20.45 -9.33 -11.33
N GLU A 216 20.07 -10.39 -12.05
CA GLU A 216 19.79 -10.33 -13.47
C GLU A 216 18.28 -10.45 -13.74
N ASN A 217 17.81 -9.84 -14.83
CA ASN A 217 16.38 -9.86 -15.17
C ASN A 217 15.87 -11.25 -15.60
N ASN A 218 16.75 -12.21 -15.91
CA ASN A 218 16.38 -13.54 -16.42
C ASN A 218 16.46 -14.64 -15.35
N ASP A 219 16.61 -14.26 -14.09
CA ASP A 219 16.80 -15.18 -12.97
C ASP A 219 15.51 -15.88 -12.52
N ILE A 220 14.34 -15.51 -13.07
CA ILE A 220 13.03 -16.10 -12.77
C ILE A 220 12.45 -16.71 -14.04
N LEU A 221 12.20 -18.02 -14.01
CA LEU A 221 11.59 -18.75 -15.11
C LEU A 221 10.23 -19.34 -14.69
N LEU A 222 9.20 -19.03 -15.46
CA LEU A 222 7.88 -19.64 -15.36
C LEU A 222 7.64 -20.60 -16.53
N GLU A 223 7.08 -21.78 -16.23
CA GLU A 223 6.73 -22.78 -17.25
C GLU A 223 5.34 -23.36 -16.98
N GLU A 224 4.59 -23.63 -18.04
CA GLU A 224 3.32 -24.36 -18.00
C GLU A 224 3.43 -25.63 -18.85
N ALA A 225 3.05 -26.78 -18.29
CA ALA A 225 2.99 -28.04 -19.01
C ALA A 225 1.82 -28.90 -18.51
N ASN A 226 0.94 -29.32 -19.42
CA ASN A 226 -0.20 -30.20 -19.11
C ASN A 226 -1.10 -29.70 -17.97
N ASN A 227 -1.37 -28.39 -17.90
CA ASN A 227 -2.15 -27.74 -16.83
C ASN A 227 -1.48 -27.85 -15.45
N THR A 228 -0.16 -27.98 -15.43
CA THR A 228 0.69 -27.87 -14.24
C THR A 228 1.64 -26.70 -14.44
N TYR A 229 1.84 -25.92 -13.38
CA TYR A 229 2.56 -24.65 -13.41
C TYR A 229 3.83 -24.76 -12.58
N TYR A 230 4.92 -24.20 -13.10
CA TYR A 230 6.23 -24.31 -12.47
C TYR A 230 6.95 -22.98 -12.39
N ILE A 231 7.78 -22.85 -11.36
CA ILE A 231 8.76 -21.78 -11.22
C ILE A 231 10.16 -22.34 -10.98
N THR A 232 11.17 -21.67 -11.52
CA THR A 232 12.58 -21.87 -11.18
C THR A 232 13.20 -20.50 -10.95
N ILE A 233 13.88 -20.31 -9.81
CA ILE A 233 14.71 -19.13 -9.56
C ILE A 233 16.18 -19.53 -9.60
N SER A 234 17.01 -18.74 -10.27
CA SER A 234 18.46 -19.00 -10.47
C SER A 234 19.29 -17.82 -9.97
N GLY A 235 20.52 -18.07 -9.52
CA GLY A 235 21.43 -17.01 -9.07
C GLY A 235 21.53 -16.85 -7.56
N SER A 236 22.72 -16.50 -7.07
CA SER A 236 23.02 -16.46 -5.64
C SER A 236 22.26 -15.37 -4.91
N ASP A 237 21.98 -14.24 -5.56
CA ASP A 237 21.46 -13.03 -4.91
C ASP A 237 20.02 -12.70 -5.22
N ILE A 238 19.38 -13.45 -6.12
CA ILE A 238 17.93 -13.34 -6.27
C ILE A 238 17.20 -13.83 -5.02
N GLU A 239 16.18 -13.09 -4.65
CA GLU A 239 15.16 -13.50 -3.70
C GLU A 239 13.87 -12.80 -4.10
N LEU A 240 12.80 -13.56 -4.28
CA LEU A 240 11.49 -13.04 -4.61
C LEU A 240 10.93 -12.19 -3.46
N ASP A 241 10.55 -10.97 -3.75
CA ASP A 241 9.77 -10.07 -2.89
C ASP A 241 8.69 -9.41 -3.76
N VAL A 242 7.44 -9.75 -3.48
CA VAL A 242 6.26 -9.24 -4.18
C VAL A 242 5.52 -8.17 -3.38
N GLY A 243 6.09 -7.65 -2.28
CA GLY A 243 5.42 -6.71 -1.39
C GLY A 243 5.02 -5.38 -2.04
N ALA A 244 5.70 -5.01 -3.12
CA ALA A 244 5.41 -3.84 -3.97
C ALA A 244 4.29 -4.07 -5.01
N PHE A 245 3.62 -5.23 -4.97
CA PHE A 245 2.61 -5.62 -5.95
C PHE A 245 1.46 -6.43 -5.35
N SER A 246 1.71 -7.29 -4.37
CA SER A 246 0.72 -8.23 -3.84
C SER A 246 -0.52 -7.55 -3.25
N LYS A 247 -0.36 -6.36 -2.64
CA LYS A 247 -1.46 -5.56 -2.08
C LYS A 247 -2.36 -5.01 -3.17
N GLY A 248 -1.76 -4.37 -4.19
CA GLY A 248 -2.45 -3.94 -5.40
C GLY A 248 -3.18 -5.07 -6.09
N TYR A 249 -2.48 -6.17 -6.35
CA TYR A 249 -3.02 -7.33 -7.06
C TYR A 249 -4.22 -7.92 -6.31
N THR A 250 -4.13 -8.08 -4.99
CA THR A 250 -5.24 -8.61 -4.19
C THR A 250 -6.41 -7.64 -4.16
N THR A 251 -6.13 -6.33 -4.03
CA THR A 251 -7.15 -5.28 -4.12
C THR A 251 -7.88 -5.33 -5.47
N GLU A 252 -7.16 -5.57 -6.56
CA GLU A 252 -7.72 -5.72 -7.89
C GLU A 252 -8.63 -6.94 -7.99
N LYS A 253 -8.19 -8.11 -7.51
CA LYS A 253 -9.02 -9.32 -7.51
C LYS A 253 -10.30 -9.14 -6.70
N VAL A 254 -10.22 -8.47 -5.54
CA VAL A 254 -11.40 -8.13 -4.72
C VAL A 254 -12.33 -7.15 -5.44
N LYS A 255 -11.78 -6.14 -6.12
CA LYS A 255 -12.56 -5.21 -6.94
C LYS A 255 -13.34 -5.96 -8.03
N GLN A 256 -12.67 -6.84 -8.78
CA GLN A 256 -13.32 -7.63 -9.83
C GLN A 256 -14.41 -8.54 -9.27
N TYR A 257 -14.15 -9.22 -8.15
CA TYR A 257 -15.15 -10.02 -7.45
C TYR A 257 -16.40 -9.21 -7.08
N LEU A 258 -16.24 -8.01 -6.49
CA LEU A 258 -17.38 -7.15 -6.14
C LEU A 258 -18.19 -6.73 -7.37
N LEU A 259 -17.52 -6.37 -8.46
CA LEU A 259 -18.18 -6.02 -9.73
C LEU A 259 -18.94 -7.22 -10.32
N GLU A 260 -18.40 -8.43 -10.24
CA GLU A 260 -19.09 -9.67 -10.65
C GLU A 260 -20.34 -9.95 -9.80
N GLN A 261 -20.33 -9.55 -8.52
CA GLN A 261 -21.51 -9.60 -7.65
C GLN A 261 -22.51 -8.45 -7.92
N ASN A 262 -22.28 -7.62 -8.93
CA ASN A 262 -23.04 -6.41 -9.26
C ASN A 262 -23.00 -5.31 -8.17
N ILE A 263 -21.97 -5.32 -7.32
CA ILE A 263 -21.76 -4.30 -6.29
C ILE A 263 -20.93 -3.17 -6.90
N SER A 264 -21.60 -2.05 -7.23
CA SER A 264 -20.95 -0.88 -7.85
C SER A 264 -20.58 0.22 -6.84
N TYR A 265 -21.17 0.20 -5.64
CA TYR A 265 -20.92 1.19 -4.58
C TYR A 265 -20.01 0.57 -3.51
N PHE A 266 -18.71 0.80 -3.63
CA PHE A 266 -17.72 0.26 -2.69
C PHE A 266 -16.47 1.12 -2.60
N SER A 267 -15.71 0.92 -1.54
CA SER A 267 -14.33 1.38 -1.40
C SER A 267 -13.48 0.31 -0.72
N ILE A 268 -12.29 0.07 -1.25
CA ILE A 268 -11.29 -0.84 -0.72
C ILE A 268 -10.03 0.00 -0.44
N SER A 269 -9.46 -0.15 0.75
CA SER A 269 -8.20 0.48 1.14
C SER A 269 -7.28 -0.60 1.72
N ALA A 270 -6.15 -0.84 1.07
CA ALA A 270 -5.08 -1.68 1.60
C ALA A 270 -3.97 -0.76 2.12
N GLY A 271 -4.02 -0.47 3.42
CA GLY A 271 -3.21 0.58 4.04
C GLY A 271 -3.50 1.96 3.47
N SER A 272 -2.47 2.82 3.44
CA SER A 272 -2.49 4.13 2.77
C SER A 272 -1.95 4.10 1.34
N SER A 273 -1.35 2.98 0.92
CA SER A 273 -0.62 2.90 -0.34
C SER A 273 -1.50 2.50 -1.53
N THR A 274 -2.62 1.82 -1.31
CA THR A 274 -3.46 1.29 -2.39
C THR A 274 -4.94 1.48 -2.07
N ILE A 275 -5.67 2.16 -2.95
CA ILE A 275 -7.11 2.40 -2.80
C ILE A 275 -7.79 2.04 -4.11
N SER A 276 -8.97 1.41 -4.03
CA SER A 276 -9.84 1.17 -5.16
C SER A 276 -11.28 1.51 -4.83
N VAL A 277 -11.96 2.25 -5.69
CA VAL A 277 -13.32 2.71 -5.43
C VAL A 277 -14.24 2.46 -6.63
N GLY A 278 -15.49 2.16 -6.33
CA GLY A 278 -16.60 2.21 -7.29
C GLY A 278 -17.24 3.60 -7.29
N GLN A 279 -18.56 3.62 -7.17
CA GLN A 279 -19.40 4.80 -7.02
C GLN A 279 -19.63 5.13 -5.55
N ASN A 280 -19.79 6.42 -5.22
CA ASN A 280 -20.05 6.89 -3.87
C ASN A 280 -21.53 7.20 -3.64
N ILE A 281 -22.23 6.31 -2.92
CA ILE A 281 -23.66 6.44 -2.62
C ILE A 281 -24.01 7.69 -1.80
N ASN A 282 -23.03 8.24 -1.06
CA ASN A 282 -23.23 9.42 -0.21
C ASN A 282 -23.10 10.75 -0.99
N ARG A 283 -22.75 10.71 -2.28
CA ARG A 283 -22.53 11.91 -3.12
C ARG A 283 -23.27 11.88 -4.46
N PRO A 284 -24.58 11.56 -4.50
CA PRO A 284 -25.34 11.38 -5.75
C PRO A 284 -25.45 12.66 -6.59
N SER A 285 -25.36 13.84 -5.97
CA SER A 285 -25.39 15.14 -6.67
C SER A 285 -24.03 15.68 -7.08
N GLN A 286 -22.95 14.98 -6.72
CA GLN A 286 -21.55 15.38 -7.00
C GLN A 286 -20.85 14.29 -7.84
N ASP A 287 -21.59 13.74 -8.80
CA ASP A 287 -21.10 12.70 -9.72
C ASP A 287 -20.60 11.42 -9.03
N GLU A 288 -21.05 11.14 -7.80
CA GLU A 288 -20.72 9.92 -7.04
C GLU A 288 -19.21 9.70 -6.85
N VAL A 289 -18.42 10.76 -6.78
CA VAL A 289 -16.97 10.68 -6.60
C VAL A 289 -16.57 10.43 -5.15
N TYR A 290 -15.42 9.79 -4.95
CA TYR A 290 -14.67 9.80 -3.71
C TYR A 290 -13.68 10.97 -3.72
N ILE A 291 -13.49 11.63 -2.58
CA ILE A 291 -12.41 12.59 -2.38
C ILE A 291 -11.31 11.87 -1.63
N VAL A 292 -10.11 11.82 -2.21
CA VAL A 292 -8.93 11.23 -1.59
C VAL A 292 -7.91 12.33 -1.33
N SER A 293 -7.44 12.41 -0.08
CA SER A 293 -6.41 13.36 0.34
C SER A 293 -5.02 12.77 0.15
N LEU A 294 -4.11 13.56 -0.43
CA LEU A 294 -2.71 13.21 -0.61
C LEU A 294 -1.89 13.86 0.52
N THR A 295 -1.25 13.06 1.35
CA THR A 295 -0.49 13.52 2.54
C THR A 295 0.86 14.11 2.14
N ASP A 296 1.23 15.26 2.71
CA ASP A 296 2.53 15.90 2.51
C ASP A 296 3.66 14.98 3.03
N PRO A 297 4.59 14.52 2.17
CA PRO A 297 5.64 13.58 2.55
C PRO A 297 6.80 14.19 3.36
N ILE A 298 6.86 15.52 3.49
CA ILE A 298 7.99 16.26 4.04
C ILE A 298 7.62 16.95 5.34
N THR A 299 6.47 17.62 5.37
CA THR A 299 6.04 18.44 6.52
C THR A 299 5.13 17.69 7.49
N SER A 300 4.53 16.57 7.06
CA SER A 300 3.64 15.79 7.93
C SER A 300 4.35 15.30 9.19
N LEU A 301 3.69 15.54 10.33
CA LEU A 301 4.14 15.09 11.64
C LEU A 301 3.47 13.76 11.99
N PRO A 302 4.04 12.96 12.93
CA PRO A 302 3.47 11.66 13.30
C PRO A 302 1.99 11.68 13.70
N PHE A 303 1.49 12.80 14.22
CA PHE A 303 0.11 12.96 14.69
C PHE A 303 -0.72 13.93 13.85
N PHE A 304 -0.11 14.63 12.89
CA PHE A 304 -0.77 15.62 12.04
C PHE A 304 -0.29 15.46 10.61
N LYS A 305 -1.15 14.86 9.79
CA LYS A 305 -0.93 14.69 8.35
C LYS A 305 -1.62 15.83 7.63
N GLU A 306 -0.83 16.79 7.16
CA GLU A 306 -1.34 17.87 6.33
C GLU A 306 -1.47 17.37 4.88
N PRO A 307 -2.63 17.56 4.22
CA PRO A 307 -2.74 17.20 2.82
C PRO A 307 -2.09 18.27 1.94
N TYR A 308 -1.27 17.85 0.97
CA TYR A 308 -0.77 18.76 -0.07
C TYR A 308 -1.75 18.91 -1.24
N GLY A 309 -2.72 18.00 -1.34
CA GLY A 309 -3.74 18.09 -2.38
C GLY A 309 -4.87 17.07 -2.23
N LEU A 310 -5.92 17.27 -3.01
CA LEU A 310 -7.10 16.39 -3.08
C LEU A 310 -7.32 15.91 -4.52
N ILE A 311 -7.73 14.65 -4.66
CA ILE A 311 -8.18 14.08 -5.94
C ILE A 311 -9.60 13.53 -5.84
N TYR A 312 -10.30 13.57 -6.97
CA TYR A 312 -11.72 13.21 -7.06
C TYR A 312 -11.88 12.07 -8.05
N ILE A 313 -12.12 10.87 -7.55
CA ILE A 313 -12.09 9.64 -8.37
C ILE A 313 -13.39 8.84 -8.24
N LYS A 314 -13.74 8.11 -9.29
CA LYS A 314 -14.90 7.20 -9.35
C LYS A 314 -14.56 6.04 -10.28
N ASN A 315 -14.91 4.82 -9.89
CA ASN A 315 -14.61 3.59 -10.65
C ASN A 315 -13.13 3.48 -11.04
N GLN A 316 -12.25 3.89 -10.12
CA GLN A 316 -10.80 3.97 -10.35
C GLN A 316 -10.07 3.45 -9.13
N SER A 317 -8.82 3.11 -9.36
CA SER A 317 -7.86 2.74 -8.34
C SER A 317 -6.72 3.76 -8.33
N LEU A 318 -6.01 3.81 -7.21
CA LEU A 318 -4.78 4.56 -7.06
C LEU A 318 -3.78 3.76 -6.24
N ALA A 319 -2.51 4.02 -6.49
CA ALA A 319 -1.42 3.58 -5.64
C ALA A 319 -0.44 4.72 -5.37
N THR A 320 0.18 4.71 -4.19
CA THR A 320 1.18 5.71 -3.80
C THR A 320 2.44 5.03 -3.28
N SER A 321 3.57 5.41 -3.86
CA SER A 321 4.92 5.09 -3.38
C SER A 321 5.57 6.34 -2.80
N GLY A 322 6.28 6.21 -1.68
CA GLY A 322 6.88 7.35 -1.01
C GLY A 322 8.05 7.02 -0.08
N ASN A 323 8.95 7.99 0.10
CA ASN A 323 10.15 7.83 0.93
C ASN A 323 9.95 8.10 2.43
N PHE A 324 8.70 8.29 2.86
CA PHE A 324 8.33 8.75 4.21
C PHE A 324 7.67 7.66 5.06
N GLU A 325 7.41 6.47 4.50
CA GLU A 325 6.77 5.38 5.25
C GLU A 325 7.79 4.54 6.04
N GLN A 326 8.84 4.06 5.37
CA GLN A 326 9.90 3.25 5.96
C GLN A 326 11.24 3.76 5.46
N PHE A 327 11.95 4.50 6.32
CA PHE A 327 13.25 5.08 6.02
C PHE A 327 14.12 5.22 7.27
N THR A 328 15.40 5.46 7.03
CA THR A 328 16.34 5.97 8.02
C THR A 328 17.11 7.14 7.45
N MET A 329 17.78 7.91 8.31
CA MET A 329 18.59 9.05 7.91
C MET A 329 20.07 8.69 7.90
N TYR A 330 20.80 9.17 6.89
CA TYR A 330 22.27 9.16 6.89
C TYR A 330 22.78 10.31 6.03
N GLU A 331 23.64 11.16 6.58
CA GLU A 331 24.19 12.34 5.93
C GLU A 331 23.10 13.25 5.32
N GLY A 332 22.03 13.49 6.09
CA GLY A 332 20.91 14.34 5.69
C GLY A 332 20.01 13.76 4.59
N LYS A 333 20.17 12.49 4.20
CA LYS A 333 19.34 11.82 3.19
C LYS A 333 18.49 10.68 3.78
N ARG A 334 17.30 10.49 3.21
CA ARG A 334 16.37 9.39 3.56
C ARG A 334 16.71 8.13 2.76
N TYR A 335 17.24 7.12 3.42
CA TYR A 335 17.41 5.79 2.86
C TYR A 335 16.18 4.94 3.17
N HIS A 336 15.40 4.62 2.13
CA HIS A 336 14.07 4.03 2.23
C HIS A 336 13.94 2.66 1.55
N HIS A 337 12.82 1.99 1.73
CA HIS A 337 12.59 0.63 1.22
C HIS A 337 12.34 0.52 -0.30
N LEU A 338 12.08 1.62 -1.02
CA LEU A 338 11.94 1.61 -2.49
C LEU A 338 13.32 1.59 -3.16
N ILE A 339 13.71 0.45 -3.73
CA ILE A 339 15.07 0.18 -4.22
C ILE A 339 15.12 0.21 -5.73
N SER A 340 16.09 0.93 -6.30
CA SER A 340 16.35 0.85 -7.74
C SER A 340 17.00 -0.49 -8.09
N PRO A 341 16.46 -1.26 -9.04
CA PRO A 341 17.08 -2.51 -9.52
C PRO A 341 18.47 -2.31 -10.14
N PHE A 342 18.82 -1.10 -10.56
CA PHE A 342 20.09 -0.81 -11.25
C PHE A 342 21.21 -0.39 -10.31
N THR A 343 20.88 0.23 -9.18
CA THR A 343 21.85 0.64 -8.15
C THR A 343 21.79 -0.20 -6.89
N LEU A 344 20.76 -1.07 -6.79
CA LEU A 344 20.41 -1.84 -5.59
C LEU A 344 20.28 -0.96 -4.33
N SER A 345 20.01 0.33 -4.52
CA SER A 345 19.97 1.36 -3.48
C SER A 345 18.72 2.24 -3.62
N PRO A 346 18.30 2.93 -2.55
CA PRO A 346 17.20 3.89 -2.58
C PRO A 346 17.49 5.07 -3.51
N THR A 347 16.49 5.52 -4.25
CA THR A 347 16.56 6.75 -5.06
C THR A 347 16.22 7.98 -4.22
N HIS A 348 16.52 9.18 -4.71
CA HIS A 348 16.29 10.41 -3.94
C HIS A 348 15.67 11.53 -4.78
N ASP A 349 15.11 11.18 -5.94
CA ASP A 349 14.55 12.15 -6.89
C ASP A 349 13.17 12.66 -6.44
N TYR A 350 12.37 11.81 -5.79
CA TYR A 350 10.98 12.08 -5.44
C TYR A 350 10.71 11.80 -3.96
N ALA A 351 9.74 12.52 -3.39
CA ALA A 351 9.26 12.29 -2.03
C ALA A 351 8.01 11.41 -2.02
N ALA A 352 7.10 11.62 -2.98
CA ALA A 352 5.90 10.81 -3.19
C ALA A 352 5.55 10.73 -4.67
N LEU A 353 4.93 9.62 -5.07
CA LEU A 353 4.37 9.43 -6.40
C LEU A 353 3.03 8.70 -6.26
N THR A 354 1.95 9.38 -6.64
CA THR A 354 0.60 8.80 -6.71
C THR A 354 0.25 8.57 -8.17
N ILE A 355 -0.12 7.33 -8.49
CA ILE A 355 -0.61 6.93 -9.82
C ILE A 355 -2.07 6.54 -9.71
N ILE A 356 -2.89 6.97 -10.67
CA ILE A 356 -4.33 6.74 -10.75
C ILE A 356 -4.63 6.05 -12.07
N GLY A 357 -5.52 5.08 -12.07
CA GLY A 357 -5.94 4.34 -13.26
C GLY A 357 -6.98 3.28 -12.93
N ASP A 358 -7.10 2.27 -13.79
CA ASP A 358 -8.20 1.31 -13.67
C ASP A 358 -7.83 0.06 -12.87
N ASP A 359 -6.57 -0.39 -12.88
CA ASP A 359 -6.13 -1.67 -12.31
C ASP A 359 -5.22 -1.47 -11.08
N ALA A 360 -5.69 -1.86 -9.88
CA ALA A 360 -4.97 -1.64 -8.64
C ALA A 360 -3.62 -2.39 -8.56
N GLY A 361 -3.51 -3.56 -9.18
CA GLY A 361 -2.29 -4.37 -9.20
C GLY A 361 -1.21 -3.73 -10.05
N MET A 362 -1.56 -3.38 -11.28
CA MET A 362 -0.68 -2.65 -12.19
C MET A 362 -0.23 -1.32 -11.58
N LEU A 363 -1.15 -0.57 -10.96
CA LEU A 363 -0.83 0.72 -10.35
C LEU A 363 0.15 0.58 -9.17
N ASP A 364 0.01 -0.42 -8.32
CA ASP A 364 0.91 -0.65 -7.17
C ASP A 364 2.35 -0.89 -7.66
N ALA A 365 2.53 -1.79 -8.63
CA ALA A 365 3.81 -2.06 -9.25
C ALA A 365 4.38 -0.85 -10.02
N LEU A 366 3.56 -0.17 -10.82
CA LEU A 366 3.99 1.02 -11.56
C LEU A 366 4.35 2.17 -10.63
N SER A 367 3.66 2.34 -9.50
CA SER A 367 4.00 3.38 -8.53
C SER A 367 5.44 3.20 -8.03
N THR A 368 5.83 1.96 -7.75
CA THR A 368 7.19 1.60 -7.32
C THR A 368 8.19 1.83 -8.45
N ALA A 369 7.89 1.33 -9.65
CA ALA A 369 8.78 1.44 -10.81
C ALA A 369 9.07 2.90 -11.18
N LEU A 370 8.02 3.70 -11.32
CA LEU A 370 8.11 5.10 -11.70
C LEU A 370 8.78 5.94 -10.60
N PHE A 371 8.65 5.56 -9.33
CA PHE A 371 9.31 6.24 -8.22
C PHE A 371 10.83 6.11 -8.28
N VAL A 372 11.34 4.95 -8.71
CA VAL A 372 12.79 4.68 -8.81
C VAL A 372 13.38 5.00 -10.19
N MET A 373 12.56 5.48 -11.13
CA MET A 373 13.04 5.96 -12.43
C MET A 373 13.68 7.35 -12.29
N PRO A 374 14.90 7.55 -12.85
CA PRO A 374 15.41 8.89 -13.09
C PRO A 374 14.44 9.71 -13.93
N LYS A 375 14.46 11.04 -13.75
CA LYS A 375 13.49 11.94 -14.39
C LYS A 375 13.36 11.77 -15.91
N ASP A 376 14.47 11.61 -16.63
CA ASP A 376 14.45 11.47 -18.08
C ASP A 376 13.84 10.13 -18.54
N VAL A 377 14.02 9.07 -17.75
CA VAL A 377 13.42 7.75 -17.99
C VAL A 377 11.91 7.82 -17.72
N PHE A 378 11.53 8.40 -16.58
CA PHE A 378 10.12 8.64 -16.22
C PHE A 378 9.40 9.41 -17.33
N ASP A 379 9.96 10.54 -17.79
CA ASP A 379 9.34 11.39 -18.82
C ASP A 379 9.16 10.61 -20.14
N ARG A 380 10.11 9.73 -20.50
CA ARG A 380 9.99 8.84 -21.68
C ARG A 380 8.90 7.79 -21.50
N PHE A 381 8.81 7.18 -20.32
CA PHE A 381 7.78 6.20 -20.00
C PHE A 381 6.40 6.82 -20.12
N MET A 382 6.17 7.96 -19.47
CA MET A 382 4.88 8.66 -19.51
C MET A 382 4.50 9.05 -20.94
N LYS A 383 5.44 9.59 -21.71
CA LYS A 383 5.19 9.93 -23.13
C LYS A 383 4.76 8.72 -23.98
N THR A 384 5.28 7.53 -23.67
CA THR A 384 5.08 6.32 -24.47
C THR A 384 3.83 5.55 -24.04
N HIS A 385 3.59 5.45 -22.73
CA HIS A 385 2.65 4.49 -22.16
C HIS A 385 1.43 5.11 -21.46
N GLN A 386 1.44 6.40 -21.13
CA GLN A 386 0.38 7.01 -20.32
C GLN A 386 -1.02 6.77 -20.89
N THR A 387 -1.21 7.05 -22.19
CA THR A 387 -2.51 6.88 -22.85
C THR A 387 -2.90 5.42 -23.01
N SER A 388 -1.96 4.54 -23.36
CA SER A 388 -2.26 3.11 -23.57
C SER A 388 -2.59 2.38 -22.28
N LEU A 389 -2.01 2.82 -21.17
CA LEU A 389 -2.26 2.24 -19.84
C LEU A 389 -3.41 2.95 -19.10
N ASN A 390 -3.96 4.03 -19.67
CA ASN A 390 -4.97 4.88 -19.02
C ASN A 390 -4.57 5.32 -17.60
N ILE A 391 -3.33 5.82 -17.46
CA ILE A 391 -2.79 6.23 -16.15
C ILE A 391 -2.62 7.75 -16.05
N GLN A 392 -2.73 8.26 -14.83
CA GLN A 392 -2.45 9.64 -14.47
C GLN A 392 -1.50 9.66 -13.27
N VAL A 393 -0.59 10.63 -13.21
CA VAL A 393 0.43 10.68 -12.14
C VAL A 393 0.48 12.05 -11.50
N ILE A 394 0.58 12.08 -10.18
CA ILE A 394 0.93 13.25 -9.38
C ILE A 394 2.25 12.91 -8.67
N ARG A 395 3.28 13.71 -8.91
CA ARG A 395 4.62 13.50 -8.37
C ARG A 395 5.01 14.67 -7.48
N TYR A 396 5.36 14.37 -6.24
CA TYR A 396 5.89 15.32 -5.27
C TYR A 396 7.42 15.18 -5.25
N ASN A 397 8.12 16.22 -5.69
CA ASN A 397 9.58 16.25 -5.79
C ASN A 397 10.22 16.62 -4.44
N THR A 398 11.50 16.28 -4.25
CA THR A 398 12.21 16.58 -2.98
C THR A 398 12.50 18.07 -2.75
N ASP A 399 12.29 18.92 -3.76
CA ASP A 399 12.41 20.39 -3.67
C ASP A 399 11.07 21.07 -3.35
N ASN A 400 10.06 20.30 -2.91
CA ASN A 400 8.70 20.73 -2.57
C ASN A 400 7.86 21.18 -3.78
N THR A 401 8.30 20.89 -5.01
CA THR A 401 7.47 21.11 -6.21
C THR A 401 6.59 19.91 -6.52
N ILE A 402 5.44 20.16 -7.14
CA ILE A 402 4.49 19.13 -7.58
C ILE A 402 4.42 19.16 -9.10
N ASP A 403 4.71 18.02 -9.73
CA ASP A 403 4.48 17.81 -11.16
C ASP A 403 3.23 16.95 -11.37
N THR A 404 2.34 17.38 -12.28
CA THR A 404 1.13 16.64 -12.62
C THR A 404 1.14 16.18 -14.08
N PHE A 405 0.75 14.91 -14.27
CA PHE A 405 0.59 14.26 -15.57
C PHE A 405 -0.86 13.77 -15.65
N ILE A 406 -1.77 14.74 -15.68
CA ILE A 406 -3.22 14.55 -15.58
C ILE A 406 -3.87 14.86 -16.94
N SER A 407 -4.82 14.03 -17.35
CA SER A 407 -5.61 14.22 -18.58
C SER A 407 -6.98 14.84 -18.31
N ASP A 408 -7.68 14.31 -17.32
CA ASP A 408 -9.11 14.54 -17.08
C ASP A 408 -9.51 14.45 -15.60
N LEU A 409 -8.59 14.00 -14.73
CA LEU A 409 -8.75 14.07 -13.27
C LEU A 409 -8.74 15.53 -12.78
N TYR A 410 -9.55 15.83 -11.77
CA TYR A 410 -9.44 17.09 -11.03
C TYR A 410 -8.51 16.92 -9.82
N PHE A 411 -7.43 17.69 -9.80
CA PHE A 411 -6.50 17.80 -8.68
C PHE A 411 -6.61 19.20 -8.07
N GLU A 412 -6.97 19.25 -6.78
CA GLU A 412 -6.97 20.47 -6.00
C GLU A 412 -5.63 20.57 -5.26
N ASP A 413 -4.76 21.47 -5.72
CA ASP A 413 -3.49 21.79 -5.06
C ASP A 413 -3.76 22.67 -3.83
N LEU A 414 -3.38 22.19 -2.66
CA LEU A 414 -3.58 22.90 -1.39
C LEU A 414 -2.33 23.68 -0.95
N MET A 415 -1.23 23.58 -1.70
CA MET A 415 0.03 24.28 -1.42
C MET A 415 0.16 25.62 -2.15
N SER A 416 -0.72 25.88 -3.12
CA SER A 416 -0.68 27.05 -4.04
C SER A 416 -1.33 28.32 -3.50
#